data_AF-Q6LM34-F1
#
_entry.id   AF-Q6LM34-F1
#
_cell.length_a   1.000
_cell.length_b   1.000
_cell.length_c   1.000
_cell.angle_alpha   90.00
_cell.angle_beta   90.00
_cell.angle_gamma   90.00
#
_symmetry.space_group_name_H-M   'P 1'
#
loop_
_entity.id
_entity.type
_entity.pdbx_description
1 polymer ?
#
loop_
_entity_poly.entity_id
_entity_poly.type
_entity_poly.pdbx_seq_one_letter_code
_entity_poly.pdbx_strand_id
1 'polypeptide(L)'
;MSFFLWQQCHGVITEKQDMSNTIWMALGLVLIVEGLGPLLAPKGWRDMVSQLSQQNDNNLRRIGGCLVVTGSVIAYMMYRSM
;
A
#
# COMPACT_ATOMS: atom_id res chain seq x y z
N MET A 1 -44.43 -10.18 1.35
CA MET A 1 -43.68 -10.20 2.62
C MET A 1 -42.29 -10.83 2.49
N SER A 2 -42.12 -11.85 1.64
CA SER A 2 -40.85 -12.57 1.47
C SER A 2 -39.74 -11.80 0.73
N PHE A 3 -40.08 -10.82 -0.11
CA PHE A 3 -39.12 -9.98 -0.83
C PHE A 3 -38.41 -8.96 0.10
N PHE A 4 -39.11 -8.49 1.14
CA PHE A 4 -38.58 -7.54 2.12
C PHE A 4 -37.57 -8.20 3.08
N LEU A 5 -37.78 -9.49 3.42
CA LEU A 5 -36.79 -10.30 4.16
C LEU A 5 -35.51 -10.56 3.34
N TRP A 6 -35.63 -10.67 2.01
CA TRP A 6 -34.47 -10.82 1.12
C TRP A 6 -33.69 -9.51 0.95
N GLN A 7 -34.39 -8.37 0.84
CA GLN A 7 -33.79 -7.03 0.79
C GLN A 7 -33.05 -6.67 2.10
N GLN A 8 -33.62 -7.04 3.27
CA GLN A 8 -33.00 -6.81 4.58
C GLN A 8 -31.79 -7.73 4.81
N CYS A 9 -31.82 -8.99 4.33
CA CYS A 9 -30.65 -9.88 4.39
C CYS A 9 -29.50 -9.40 3.51
N HIS A 10 -29.79 -8.77 2.36
CA HIS A 10 -28.75 -8.29 1.44
C HIS A 10 -27.99 -7.07 1.97
N GLY A 11 -28.61 -6.24 2.81
CA GLY A 11 -27.97 -5.06 3.42
C GLY A 11 -26.97 -5.36 4.54
N VAL A 12 -27.10 -6.53 5.20
CA VAL A 12 -26.19 -6.96 6.29
C VAL A 12 -24.97 -7.72 5.76
N ILE A 13 -25.06 -8.29 4.54
CA ILE A 13 -23.96 -9.05 3.94
C ILE A 13 -22.84 -8.14 3.40
N THR A 14 -23.15 -6.89 3.04
CA THR A 14 -22.12 -5.93 2.61
C THR A 14 -21.20 -5.53 3.77
N GLU A 15 -21.75 -5.28 4.97
CA GLU A 15 -20.97 -4.79 6.12
C GLU A 15 -19.93 -5.80 6.65
N LYS A 16 -20.19 -7.12 6.50
CA LYS A 16 -19.31 -8.18 7.03
C LYS A 16 -18.12 -8.52 6.13
N GLN A 17 -18.10 -8.09 4.87
CA GLN A 17 -17.03 -8.43 3.91
C GLN A 17 -15.99 -7.31 3.73
N ASP A 18 -16.21 -6.13 4.34
CA ASP A 18 -15.39 -4.95 4.06
C ASP A 18 -14.03 -4.97 4.76
N MET A 19 -13.90 -5.53 5.96
CA MET A 19 -12.62 -5.47 6.70
C MET A 19 -11.49 -6.28 6.05
N SER A 20 -11.79 -7.52 5.61
CA SER A 20 -10.81 -8.38 4.94
C SER A 20 -10.53 -7.91 3.52
N ASN A 21 -11.57 -7.52 2.78
CA ASN A 21 -11.41 -7.04 1.40
C ASN A 21 -10.63 -5.73 1.37
N THR A 22 -10.87 -4.81 2.29
CA THR A 22 -10.14 -3.54 2.31
C THR A 22 -8.66 -3.74 2.61
N ILE A 23 -8.30 -4.65 3.53
CA ILE A 23 -6.88 -5.00 3.79
C ILE A 23 -6.23 -5.64 2.55
N TRP A 24 -6.91 -6.59 1.91
CA TRP A 24 -6.40 -7.23 0.69
C TRP A 24 -6.29 -6.26 -0.49
N MET A 25 -7.23 -5.32 -0.60
CA MET A 25 -7.24 -4.30 -1.66
C MET A 25 -6.16 -3.23 -1.43
N ALA A 26 -5.94 -2.82 -0.18
CA ALA A 26 -4.84 -1.94 0.20
C ALA A 26 -3.47 -2.59 -0.02
N LEU A 27 -3.30 -3.86 0.35
CA LEU A 27 -2.09 -4.64 0.04
C LEU A 27 -1.89 -4.78 -1.48
N GLY A 28 -2.96 -5.03 -2.24
CA GLY A 28 -2.91 -5.08 -3.70
C GLY A 28 -2.43 -3.77 -4.32
N LEU A 29 -2.94 -2.62 -3.87
CA LEU A 29 -2.51 -1.30 -4.34
C LEU A 29 -1.05 -1.01 -3.97
N VAL A 30 -0.61 -1.33 -2.75
CA VAL A 30 0.78 -1.12 -2.32
C VAL A 30 1.75 -1.97 -3.14
N LEU A 31 1.39 -3.23 -3.43
CA LEU A 31 2.16 -4.14 -4.29
C LEU A 31 2.19 -3.68 -5.74
N ILE A 32 1.09 -3.13 -6.26
CA ILE A 32 1.05 -2.57 -7.61
C ILE A 32 1.98 -1.36 -7.70
N VAL A 33 1.99 -0.46 -6.70
CA VAL A 33 2.88 0.71 -6.68
C VAL A 33 4.35 0.30 -6.56
N GLU A 34 4.67 -0.65 -5.67
CA GLU A 34 6.03 -1.22 -5.54
C GLU A 34 6.48 -1.95 -6.81
N GLY A 35 5.58 -2.71 -7.46
CA GLY A 35 5.87 -3.46 -8.68
C GLY A 35 5.93 -2.59 -9.95
N LEU A 36 5.22 -1.47 -9.99
CA LEU A 36 5.22 -0.52 -11.11
C LEU A 36 6.58 0.15 -11.31
N GLY A 37 7.32 0.44 -10.22
CA GLY A 37 8.66 1.03 -10.28
C GLY A 37 9.66 0.22 -11.15
N PRO A 38 9.91 -1.07 -10.85
CA PRO A 38 10.77 -1.92 -11.65
C PRO A 38 10.19 -2.28 -13.03
N LEU A 39 8.86 -2.31 -13.19
CA LEU A 39 8.20 -2.61 -14.47
C LEU A 39 8.23 -1.45 -15.48
N LEU A 40 8.10 -0.20 -15.03
CA LEU A 40 8.07 0.97 -15.91
C LEU A 40 9.45 1.33 -16.48
N ALA A 41 10.53 1.14 -15.70
CA ALA A 41 11.87 1.51 -16.14
C ALA A 41 12.98 0.66 -15.46
N PRO A 42 13.20 -0.59 -15.90
CA PRO A 42 14.19 -1.47 -15.28
C PRO A 42 15.63 -0.96 -15.38
N LYS A 43 15.97 -0.15 -16.40
CA LYS A 43 17.30 0.48 -16.52
C LYS A 43 17.43 1.73 -15.64
N GLY A 44 16.46 2.65 -15.70
CA GLY A 44 16.47 3.88 -14.92
C GLY A 44 16.38 3.64 -13.40
N TRP A 45 15.58 2.67 -12.99
CA TRP A 45 15.48 2.25 -11.58
C TRP A 45 16.81 1.69 -11.07
N ARG A 46 17.47 0.85 -11.88
CA ARG A 46 18.75 0.22 -11.50
C ARG A 46 19.89 1.24 -11.44
N ASP A 47 19.90 2.22 -12.33
CA ASP A 47 20.86 3.33 -12.28
C ASP A 47 20.60 4.26 -11.09
N MET A 48 19.33 4.53 -10.73
CA MET A 48 18.99 5.27 -9.51
C MET A 48 19.47 4.54 -8.25
N VAL A 49 19.18 3.23 -8.14
CA VAL A 49 19.60 2.42 -7.00
C VAL A 49 21.12 2.28 -6.95
N SER A 50 21.79 2.15 -8.10
CA SER A 50 23.26 2.09 -8.17
C SER A 50 23.89 3.41 -7.74
N GLN A 51 23.36 4.56 -8.18
CA GLN A 51 23.82 5.88 -7.74
C GLN A 51 23.58 6.10 -6.24
N LEU A 52 22.45 5.63 -5.71
CA LEU A 52 22.16 5.63 -4.27
C LEU A 52 23.13 4.73 -3.48
N SER A 53 23.48 3.57 -4.02
CA SER A 53 24.43 2.64 -3.40
C SER A 53 25.88 3.11 -3.49
N GLN A 54 26.22 3.96 -4.47
CA GLN A 54 27.53 4.60 -4.57
C GLN A 54 27.65 5.87 -3.71
N GLN A 55 26.53 6.42 -3.23
CA GLN A 55 26.51 7.54 -2.29
C GLN A 55 26.90 7.07 -0.89
N ASN A 56 27.77 7.86 -0.23
CA ASN A 56 28.29 7.69 1.13
C ASN A 56 27.26 7.08 2.10
N ASP A 57 27.66 6.06 2.86
CA ASP A 57 26.81 5.28 3.78
C ASP A 57 25.92 6.11 4.71
N ASN A 58 26.36 7.32 5.06
CA ASN A 58 25.57 8.27 5.85
C ASN A 58 24.34 8.81 5.11
N ASN A 59 24.45 9.09 3.82
CA ASN A 59 23.31 9.51 3.01
C ASN A 59 22.36 8.34 2.76
N LEU A 60 22.90 7.14 2.53
CA LEU A 60 22.08 5.94 2.36
C LEU A 60 21.25 5.65 3.62
N ARG A 61 21.84 5.79 4.82
CA ARG A 61 21.09 5.67 6.09
C ARG A 61 20.05 6.77 6.28
N ARG A 62 20.32 8.01 5.86
CA ARG A 62 19.35 9.11 5.92
C ARG A 62 18.17 8.89 4.97
N ILE A 63 18.44 8.47 3.73
CA ILE A 63 17.41 8.19 2.73
C ILE A 63 16.57 6.98 3.17
N GLY A 64 17.21 5.91 3.63
CA GLY A 64 16.51 4.76 4.21
C GLY A 64 15.68 5.16 5.44
N GLY A 65 16.21 6.01 6.32
CA GLY A 65 15.49 6.56 7.45
C GLY A 65 14.27 7.38 7.03
N CYS A 66 14.41 8.27 6.05
CA CYS A 66 13.30 9.06 5.51
C CYS A 66 12.23 8.17 4.86
N LEU A 67 12.61 7.11 4.14
CA LEU A 67 11.68 6.12 3.58
C LEU A 67 10.89 5.39 4.67
N VAL A 68 11.57 4.92 5.72
CA VAL A 68 10.93 4.24 6.85
C VAL A 68 9.98 5.18 7.59
N VAL A 69 10.38 6.42 7.85
CA VAL A 69 9.53 7.42 8.52
C VAL A 69 8.32 7.76 7.66
N THR A 70 8.52 8.04 6.37
CA THR A 70 7.42 8.38 5.46
C THR A 70 6.44 7.22 5.29
N GLY A 71 6.95 6.01 5.07
CA GLY A 71 6.12 4.80 4.98
C GLY A 71 5.37 4.51 6.28
N SER A 72 6.00 4.71 7.43
CA SER A 72 5.37 4.53 8.74
C SER A 72 4.27 5.57 9.00
N VAL A 73 4.49 6.83 8.60
CA VAL A 73 3.47 7.90 8.72
C VAL A 73 2.27 7.61 7.82
N ILE A 74 2.49 7.17 6.59
CA ILE A 74 1.41 6.80 5.66
C ILE A 74 0.64 5.60 6.21
N ALA A 75 1.34 4.56 6.67
CA ALA A 75 0.71 3.37 7.27
C ALA A 75 -0.10 3.75 8.52
N TYR A 76 0.43 4.62 9.37
CA TYR A 76 -0.25 5.11 10.56
C TYR A 76 -1.48 5.96 10.23
N MET A 77 -1.38 6.87 9.25
CA MET A 77 -2.51 7.67 8.77
C MET A 77 -3.62 6.79 8.19
N MET A 78 -3.27 5.79 7.39
CA MET A 78 -4.23 4.87 6.78
C MET A 78 -4.89 4.00 7.85
N TYR A 79 -4.10 3.42 8.75
CA TYR A 79 -4.62 2.63 9.88
C TYR A 79 -5.53 3.45 10.79
N ARG A 80 -5.22 4.73 11.01
CA ARG A 80 -6.04 5.62 11.85
C ARG A 80 -7.29 6.17 11.16
N SER A 81 -7.32 6.17 9.83
CA SER A 81 -8.48 6.63 9.06
C SER A 81 -9.55 5.55 8.87
N MET A 82 -9.21 4.28 9.15
CA MET A 82 -10.16 3.18 9.37
C MET A 82 -10.64 3.16 10.82
#